data_AF-A0A1G1IC89-F1
#
_entry.id   AF-A0A1G1IC89-F1
#
_cell.length_a   1.000
_cell.length_b   1.000
_cell.length_c   1.000
_cell.angle_alpha   90.00
_cell.angle_beta   90.00
_cell.angle_gamma   90.00
#
_symmetry.space_group_name_H-M   'P 1'
#
loop_
_entity.id
_entity.type
_entity.pdbx_description
1 polymer ?
#
loop_
_entity_poly.entity_id
_entity_poly.type
_entity_poly.pdbx_seq_one_letter_code
_entity_poly.pdbx_strand_id
1 'polypeptide(L)'
;MNKQIVEMASQLSQMTPKGVEQETFYNFAFGALHALARAEELGYRNQNKALGKSARRSAVVKKLAARIAKRGITISRGEWLAGYYYNDALLRMDIAYEHALRYRTGGKNGNASQQIKKALNGGMPKQLLDPSWIRLRYKEANPLKHHSEKFGEGPEIEPDDAVKILEDLIKTVKWVLKHKRA
;
A
#
# COMPACT_ATOMS: atom_id res chain seq x y z
N MET A 1 -14.35 -0.81 12.09
CA MET A 1 -13.83 -0.30 10.82
C MET A 1 -13.61 1.19 10.99
N ASN A 2 -12.37 1.64 10.82
CA ASN A 2 -11.94 3.01 11.00
C ASN A 2 -12.77 3.96 10.11
N LYS A 3 -13.31 5.03 10.71
CA LYS A 3 -14.10 6.05 10.00
C LYS A 3 -13.32 6.68 8.84
N GLN A 4 -12.00 6.81 8.96
CA GLN A 4 -11.14 7.34 7.91
C GLN A 4 -11.12 6.44 6.67
N ILE A 5 -11.13 5.11 6.85
CA ILE A 5 -11.16 4.17 5.71
C ILE A 5 -12.49 4.29 4.95
N VAL A 6 -13.61 4.43 5.66
CA VAL A 6 -14.92 4.66 5.06
C VAL A 6 -14.93 5.96 4.25
N GLU A 7 -14.38 7.03 4.82
CA GLU A 7 -14.28 8.32 4.15
C GLU A 7 -13.42 8.25 2.88
N MET A 8 -12.25 7.62 2.96
CA MET A 8 -11.38 7.41 1.79
C MET A 8 -12.05 6.58 0.70
N ALA A 9 -12.82 5.55 1.06
CA ALA A 9 -13.60 4.75 0.12
C ALA A 9 -14.68 5.59 -0.57
N SER A 10 -15.38 6.44 0.20
CA SER A 10 -16.35 7.40 -0.34
C SER A 10 -15.68 8.36 -1.33
N GLN A 11 -14.51 8.92 -0.98
CA GLN A 11 -13.75 9.80 -1.88
C GLN A 11 -13.34 9.10 -3.18
N LEU A 12 -12.84 7.86 -3.12
CA LEU A 12 -12.49 7.08 -4.31
C LEU A 12 -13.71 6.82 -5.19
N SER A 13 -14.86 6.48 -4.61
CA SER A 13 -16.09 6.18 -5.36
C SER A 13 -16.61 7.34 -6.21
N GLN A 14 -16.21 8.58 -5.88
CA GLN A 14 -16.58 9.80 -6.60
C GLN A 14 -15.59 10.16 -7.73
N MET A 15 -14.48 9.44 -7.86
CA MET A 15 -13.47 9.71 -8.89
C MET A 15 -13.80 8.96 -10.17
N THR A 16 -13.50 9.56 -11.32
CA THR A 16 -13.72 8.94 -12.63
C THR A 16 -12.41 8.90 -13.41
N PRO A 17 -11.58 7.85 -13.24
CA PRO A 17 -10.38 7.66 -14.05
C PRO A 17 -10.77 7.48 -15.53
N LYS A 18 -9.91 7.96 -16.42
CA LYS A 18 -10.08 7.88 -17.88
C LYS A 18 -8.86 7.22 -18.51
N GLY A 19 -9.10 6.05 -19.12
CA GLY A 19 -8.08 5.30 -19.83
C GLY A 19 -7.15 4.50 -18.91
N VAL A 20 -6.42 3.58 -19.53
CA VAL A 20 -5.66 2.52 -18.86
C VAL A 20 -4.66 3.07 -17.82
N GLU A 21 -3.97 4.18 -18.13
CA GLU A 21 -2.98 4.75 -17.22
C GLU A 21 -3.61 5.27 -15.92
N GLN A 22 -4.78 5.92 -16.01
CA GLN A 22 -5.51 6.43 -14.84
C GLN A 22 -6.17 5.30 -14.04
N GLU A 23 -6.78 4.35 -14.75
CA GLU A 23 -7.39 3.16 -14.14
C GLU A 23 -6.37 2.35 -13.36
N THR A 24 -5.12 2.29 -13.82
CA THR A 24 -4.05 1.52 -13.16
C THR A 24 -3.79 2.01 -11.74
N PHE A 25 -3.41 3.29 -11.56
CA PHE A 25 -3.12 3.79 -10.20
C PHE A 25 -4.38 3.90 -9.34
N TYR A 26 -5.54 4.13 -9.95
CA TYR A 26 -6.83 4.11 -9.25
C TYR A 26 -7.12 2.73 -8.66
N ASN A 27 -6.96 1.66 -9.45
CA ASN A 27 -7.18 0.28 -9.00
C ASN A 27 -6.17 -0.13 -7.92
N PHE A 28 -4.91 0.31 -8.01
CA PHE A 28 -3.93 0.07 -6.95
C PHE A 28 -4.28 0.82 -5.67
N ALA A 29 -4.75 2.06 -5.75
CA ALA A 29 -5.21 2.81 -4.57
C ALA A 29 -6.42 2.15 -3.90
N PHE A 30 -7.39 1.68 -4.68
CA PHE A 30 -8.51 0.89 -4.15
C PHE A 30 -8.03 -0.42 -3.51
N GLY A 31 -7.13 -1.14 -4.18
CA GLY A 31 -6.55 -2.38 -3.64
C GLY A 31 -5.80 -2.15 -2.33
N ALA A 32 -5.05 -1.05 -2.21
CA ALA A 32 -4.39 -0.64 -0.98
C ALA A 32 -5.40 -0.38 0.14
N LEU A 33 -6.47 0.37 -0.15
CA LEU A 33 -7.55 0.64 0.80
C LEU A 33 -8.22 -0.65 1.28
N HIS A 34 -8.60 -1.52 0.34
CA HIS A 34 -9.24 -2.79 0.66
C HIS A 34 -8.33 -3.67 1.53
N ALA A 35 -7.05 -3.79 1.16
CA ALA A 35 -6.09 -4.58 1.91
C ALA A 35 -5.87 -4.02 3.33
N LEU A 36 -5.76 -2.69 3.48
CA LEU A 36 -5.62 -2.09 4.81
C LEU A 36 -6.86 -2.27 5.67
N ALA A 37 -8.06 -2.07 5.10
CA ALA A 37 -9.33 -2.33 5.77
C ALA A 37 -9.41 -3.78 6.25
N ARG A 38 -9.01 -4.73 5.40
CA ARG A 38 -9.02 -6.15 5.75
C ARG A 38 -8.01 -6.50 6.83
N ALA A 39 -6.84 -5.89 6.82
CA ALA A 39 -5.85 -6.05 7.89
C ALA A 39 -6.41 -5.55 9.24
N GLU A 40 -7.10 -4.41 9.25
CA GLU A 40 -7.76 -3.85 10.44
C GLU A 40 -8.87 -4.78 10.96
N GLU A 41 -9.77 -5.25 10.09
CA GLU A 41 -10.84 -6.19 10.45
C GLU A 41 -10.31 -7.50 11.07
N LEU A 42 -9.15 -7.95 10.61
CA LEU A 42 -8.47 -9.13 11.13
C LEU A 42 -7.66 -8.84 12.40
N GLY A 43 -7.67 -7.59 12.88
CA GLY A 43 -7.00 -7.17 14.10
C GLY A 43 -5.48 -7.15 13.97
N TYR A 44 -4.95 -6.75 12.81
CA TYR A 44 -3.50 -6.60 12.63
C TYR A 44 -2.92 -5.71 13.74
N ARG A 45 -1.80 -6.17 14.31
CA ARG A 45 -0.99 -5.43 15.29
C ARG A 45 0.44 -5.49 14.81
N ASN A 46 1.18 -4.39 14.95
CA ASN A 46 2.59 -4.39 14.60
C ASN A 46 3.35 -5.39 15.49
N GLN A 47 3.79 -6.50 14.90
CA GLN A 47 4.43 -7.59 15.64
C GLN A 47 5.95 -7.36 15.82
N ASN A 48 6.51 -6.30 15.22
CA ASN A 48 7.95 -6.00 15.28
C ASN A 48 8.46 -5.64 16.68
N LYS A 49 7.59 -5.22 17.60
CA LYS A 49 8.00 -4.89 18.98
C LYS A 49 8.22 -6.11 19.88
N ALA A 50 7.85 -7.33 19.45
CA ALA A 50 7.80 -8.47 20.37
C ALA A 50 8.58 -9.72 19.96
N LEU A 51 8.92 -9.97 18.69
CA LEU A 51 9.39 -11.32 18.31
C LEU A 51 10.41 -11.34 17.18
N GLY A 52 11.67 -11.54 17.55
CA GLY A 52 12.53 -12.39 16.72
C GLY A 52 11.85 -13.76 16.57
N LYS A 53 11.51 -14.15 15.33
CA LYS A 53 11.50 -15.53 14.79
C LYS A 53 10.64 -15.61 13.52
N SER A 54 11.28 -15.35 12.37
CA SER A 54 10.87 -15.89 11.06
C SER A 54 10.52 -17.40 11.12
N ALA A 55 11.17 -18.15 12.03
CA ALA A 55 10.90 -19.55 12.32
C ALA A 55 9.47 -19.87 12.85
N ARG A 56 8.71 -18.89 13.38
CA ARG A 56 7.31 -19.11 13.81
C ARG A 56 6.34 -19.16 12.63
N ARG A 57 6.70 -18.63 11.45
CA ARG A 57 5.79 -18.57 10.30
C ARG A 57 5.76 -19.85 9.48
N SER A 58 6.88 -20.56 9.29
CA SER A 58 6.91 -21.78 8.46
C SER A 58 6.02 -22.90 9.01
N ALA A 59 6.01 -23.11 10.32
CA ALA A 59 5.13 -24.10 10.97
C ALA A 59 3.64 -23.72 10.87
N VAL A 60 3.32 -22.42 11.00
CA VAL A 60 1.95 -21.92 10.80
C VAL A 60 1.53 -22.09 9.34
N VAL A 61 2.37 -21.68 8.38
CA VAL A 61 2.12 -21.84 6.95
C VAL A 61 1.93 -23.31 6.59
N LYS A 62 2.76 -24.23 7.10
CA LYS A 62 2.60 -25.68 6.89
C LYS A 62 1.25 -26.18 7.41
N LYS A 63 0.81 -25.73 8.60
CA LYS A 63 -0.51 -26.08 9.15
C LYS A 63 -1.65 -25.51 8.31
N LEU A 64 -1.54 -24.27 7.81
CA LEU A 64 -2.54 -23.65 6.95
C LEU A 64 -2.63 -24.36 5.59
N ALA A 65 -1.49 -24.65 4.97
CA ALA A 65 -1.41 -25.39 3.70
C ALA A 65 -2.03 -26.79 3.83
N ALA A 66 -1.74 -27.52 4.91
CA ALA A 66 -2.36 -28.81 5.17
C ALA A 66 -3.89 -28.72 5.36
N ARG A 67 -4.39 -27.65 5.97
CA ARG A 67 -5.85 -27.41 6.10
C ARG A 67 -6.50 -27.15 4.74
N ILE A 68 -5.87 -26.33 3.90
CA ILE A 68 -6.35 -26.07 2.52
C ILE A 68 -6.37 -27.39 1.75
N ALA A 69 -5.27 -28.15 1.76
CA ALA A 69 -5.17 -29.42 1.05
C ALA A 69 -6.22 -30.45 1.51
N LYS A 70 -6.50 -30.52 2.82
CA LYS A 70 -7.45 -31.49 3.37
C LYS A 70 -8.92 -31.11 3.15
N ARG A 71 -9.24 -29.81 3.18
CA ARG A 71 -10.64 -29.35 3.25
C ARG A 71 -11.09 -28.55 2.02
N GLY A 72 -10.18 -28.17 1.14
CA GLY A 72 -10.48 -27.31 -0.01
C GLY A 72 -10.94 -25.89 0.37
N ILE A 73 -10.76 -25.47 1.63
CA ILE A 73 -11.22 -24.18 2.14
C ILE A 73 -10.09 -23.17 2.19
N THR A 74 -10.40 -21.93 1.83
CA THR A 74 -9.50 -20.78 2.00
C THR A 74 -9.43 -20.35 3.46
N ILE A 75 -8.29 -19.76 3.84
CA ILE A 75 -8.09 -19.20 5.17
C ILE A 75 -8.73 -17.81 5.21
N SER A 76 -9.71 -17.62 6.08
CA SER A 76 -10.47 -16.35 6.16
C SER A 76 -10.12 -15.49 7.38
N ARG A 77 -9.34 -16.00 8.35
CA ARG A 77 -8.99 -15.32 9.60
C ARG A 77 -7.59 -15.69 10.10
N GLY A 78 -7.04 -14.87 10.99
CA GLY A 78 -5.80 -15.13 11.73
C GLY A 78 -4.72 -14.08 11.49
N GLU A 79 -3.77 -14.00 12.43
CA GLU A 79 -2.70 -12.98 12.44
C GLU A 79 -1.84 -13.01 11.18
N TRP A 80 -1.50 -14.20 10.66
CA TRP A 80 -0.75 -14.35 9.43
C TRP A 80 -1.46 -13.70 8.23
N LEU A 81 -2.79 -13.86 8.15
CA LEU A 81 -3.59 -13.28 7.07
C LEU A 81 -3.71 -11.75 7.25
N ALA A 82 -3.82 -11.27 8.49
CA ALA A 82 -3.81 -9.85 8.79
C ALA A 82 -2.52 -9.18 8.31
N GLY A 83 -1.36 -9.80 8.60
CA GLY A 83 -0.05 -9.32 8.14
C GLY A 83 0.15 -9.44 6.63
N TYR A 84 -0.40 -10.48 6.00
CA TYR A 84 -0.42 -10.60 4.53
C TYR A 84 -1.13 -9.40 3.89
N TYR A 85 -2.34 -9.07 4.34
CA TYR A 85 -3.08 -7.92 3.82
C TYR A 85 -2.40 -6.59 4.13
N TYR A 86 -1.79 -6.44 5.32
CA TYR A 86 -1.07 -5.23 5.66
C TYR A 86 0.14 -4.99 4.73
N ASN A 87 0.93 -6.02 4.46
CA ASN A 87 2.05 -5.94 3.52
C ASN A 87 1.57 -5.65 2.09
N ASP A 88 0.51 -6.31 1.64
CA ASP A 88 -0.09 -6.06 0.33
C ASP A 88 -0.59 -4.61 0.21
N ALA A 89 -1.15 -4.04 1.29
CA ALA A 89 -1.55 -2.64 1.32
C ALA A 89 -0.36 -1.69 1.09
N LEU A 90 0.74 -1.86 1.83
CA LEU A 90 1.94 -1.01 1.70
C LEU A 90 2.56 -1.07 0.30
N LEU A 91 2.65 -2.28 -0.27
CA LEU A 91 3.17 -2.48 -1.63
C LEU A 91 2.27 -1.81 -2.68
N ARG A 92 0.95 -1.97 -2.56
CA ARG A 92 -0.02 -1.34 -3.46
C ARG A 92 -0.02 0.18 -3.33
N MET A 93 0.18 0.73 -2.13
CA MET A 93 0.32 2.18 -1.95
C MET A 93 1.53 2.72 -2.72
N ASP A 94 2.70 2.07 -2.61
CA ASP A 94 3.91 2.50 -3.31
C ASP A 94 3.74 2.40 -4.83
N ILE A 95 3.13 1.32 -5.32
CA ILE A 95 2.83 1.14 -6.74
C ILE A 95 1.85 2.21 -7.23
N ALA A 96 0.79 2.50 -6.47
CA ALA A 96 -0.19 3.53 -6.83
C ALA A 96 0.47 4.91 -6.95
N TYR A 97 1.30 5.30 -5.98
CA TYR A 97 2.07 6.54 -6.03
C TYR A 97 2.99 6.60 -7.26
N GLU A 98 3.74 5.51 -7.51
CA GLU A 98 4.65 5.43 -8.64
C GLU A 98 3.92 5.61 -9.98
N HIS A 99 2.80 4.93 -10.18
CA HIS A 99 2.01 5.05 -11.40
C HIS A 99 1.34 6.43 -11.52
N ALA A 100 0.84 7.01 -10.42
CA ALA A 100 0.28 8.35 -10.43
C ALA A 100 1.32 9.39 -10.86
N LEU A 101 2.56 9.30 -10.37
CA LEU A 101 3.63 10.20 -10.77
C LEU A 101 4.14 9.95 -12.18
N ARG A 102 4.24 8.69 -12.61
CA ARG A 102 4.59 8.36 -14.01
C ARG A 102 3.59 8.98 -14.97
N TYR A 103 2.29 8.84 -14.69
CA TYR A 103 1.23 9.48 -15.47
C TYR A 103 1.39 11.00 -15.46
N ARG A 104 1.56 11.60 -14.27
CA ARG A 104 1.67 13.06 -14.12
C ARG A 104 2.88 13.65 -14.86
N THR A 105 4.02 12.96 -14.82
CA THR A 105 5.31 13.44 -15.36
C THR A 105 5.63 12.92 -16.76
N GLY A 106 4.77 12.05 -17.29
CA GLY A 106 4.97 11.35 -18.55
C GLY A 106 6.18 10.43 -18.63
N GLY A 107 6.78 10.08 -17.49
CA GLY A 107 7.97 9.24 -17.43
C GLY A 107 7.65 7.76 -17.56
N LYS A 108 8.34 7.05 -18.48
CA LYS A 108 8.26 5.59 -18.60
C LYS A 108 9.22 4.86 -17.65
N ASN A 109 10.44 5.38 -17.44
CA ASN A 109 11.53 4.73 -16.69
C ASN A 109 12.41 5.73 -15.90
N GLY A 110 11.90 6.33 -14.82
CA GLY A 110 12.65 7.29 -13.99
C GLY A 110 12.87 6.80 -12.57
N ASN A 111 14.00 7.16 -11.96
CA ASN A 111 14.19 7.03 -10.51
C ASN A 111 13.09 7.83 -9.79
N ALA A 112 12.52 7.30 -8.71
CA ALA A 112 11.49 7.96 -7.90
C ALA A 112 11.86 9.40 -7.54
N SER A 113 13.12 9.68 -7.15
CA SER A 113 13.56 11.05 -6.83
C SER A 113 13.41 12.01 -8.02
N GLN A 114 13.66 11.54 -9.24
CA GLN A 114 13.49 12.33 -10.46
C GLN A 114 12.00 12.57 -10.76
N GLN A 115 11.15 11.55 -10.54
CA GLN A 115 9.70 11.68 -10.72
C GLN A 115 9.10 12.67 -9.71
N ILE A 116 9.52 12.60 -8.45
CA ILE A 116 9.13 13.58 -7.41
C ILE A 116 9.52 14.98 -7.86
N LYS A 117 10.79 15.19 -8.23
CA LYS A 117 11.27 16.52 -8.67
C LYS A 117 10.45 17.06 -9.84
N LYS A 118 10.17 16.23 -10.85
CA LYS A 118 9.34 16.62 -12.00
C LYS A 118 7.90 16.95 -11.60
N ALA A 119 7.29 16.16 -10.71
CA ALA A 119 5.93 16.40 -10.24
C ALA A 119 5.81 17.71 -9.45
N LEU A 120 6.77 17.98 -8.56
CA LEU A 120 6.86 19.22 -7.79
C LEU A 120 7.05 20.44 -8.72
N ASN A 121 7.96 20.33 -9.70
CA ASN A 121 8.14 21.39 -10.70
C ASN A 121 6.89 21.60 -11.57
N GLY A 122 6.05 20.58 -11.73
CA GLY A 122 4.73 20.65 -12.37
C GLY A 122 3.62 21.19 -11.47
N GLY A 123 3.92 21.71 -10.28
CA GLY A 123 2.93 22.32 -9.38
C GLY A 123 2.20 21.34 -8.45
N MET A 124 2.68 20.10 -8.33
CA MET A 124 2.13 19.17 -7.34
C MET A 124 2.49 19.62 -5.91
N PRO A 125 1.52 19.69 -4.98
CA PRO A 125 1.81 20.05 -3.59
C PRO A 125 2.76 19.03 -2.94
N LYS A 126 3.82 19.54 -2.30
CA LYS A 126 4.85 18.71 -1.67
C LYS A 126 4.30 17.76 -0.60
N GLN A 127 3.29 18.22 0.14
CA GLN A 127 2.67 17.49 1.25
C GLN A 127 1.99 16.19 0.80
N LEU A 128 1.67 16.06 -0.48
CA LEU A 128 1.08 14.83 -1.04
C LEU A 128 2.11 13.70 -1.21
N LEU A 129 3.40 14.03 -1.24
CA LEU A 129 4.51 13.12 -1.54
C LEU A 129 5.48 12.96 -0.37
N ASP A 130 5.79 14.05 0.33
CA ASP A 130 6.77 14.12 1.41
C ASP A 130 6.07 14.53 2.72
N PRO A 131 6.16 13.73 3.80
CA PRO A 131 7.02 12.53 3.95
C PRO A 131 6.38 11.22 3.50
N SER A 132 5.10 11.20 3.15
CA SER A 132 4.31 9.96 3.07
C SER A 132 4.86 8.93 2.08
N TRP A 133 5.00 9.27 0.80
CA TRP A 133 5.50 8.32 -0.19
C TRP A 133 6.99 8.03 -0.02
N ILE A 134 7.81 9.03 0.32
CA ILE A 134 9.25 8.84 0.55
C ILE A 134 9.48 7.87 1.70
N ARG A 135 8.78 8.07 2.83
CA ARG A 135 8.84 7.18 3.98
C ARG A 135 8.40 5.79 3.61
N LEU A 136 7.21 5.64 2.99
CA LEU A 136 6.69 4.36 2.54
C LEU A 136 7.68 3.63 1.63
N ARG A 137 8.15 4.30 0.57
CA ARG A 137 8.98 3.70 -0.47
C ARG A 137 10.31 3.22 0.10
N TYR A 138 11.04 4.08 0.79
CA TYR A 138 12.40 3.77 1.21
C TYR A 138 12.46 2.96 2.50
N LYS A 139 11.52 3.13 3.44
CA LYS A 139 11.54 2.42 4.72
C LYS A 139 10.74 1.13 4.74
N GLU A 140 9.74 0.97 3.87
CA GLU A 140 8.88 -0.22 3.89
C GLU A 140 8.87 -0.97 2.57
N ALA A 141 8.46 -0.32 1.48
CA ALA A 141 8.21 -1.00 0.22
C ALA A 141 9.51 -1.52 -0.43
N ASN A 142 10.59 -0.73 -0.44
CA ASN A 142 11.89 -1.16 -0.95
C ASN A 142 12.47 -2.30 -0.10
N PRO A 143 12.47 -2.23 1.24
CA PRO A 143 12.81 -3.37 2.08
C PRO A 143 11.99 -4.63 1.75
N LEU A 144 10.66 -4.52 1.65
CA LEU A 144 9.83 -5.65 1.25
C LEU A 144 10.18 -6.17 -0.16
N LYS A 145 10.47 -5.30 -1.13
CA LYS A 145 10.79 -5.68 -2.52
C LYS A 145 12.18 -6.32 -2.69
N HIS A 146 13.17 -5.88 -1.91
CA HIS A 146 14.58 -6.20 -2.14
C HIS A 146 15.20 -7.10 -1.06
N HIS A 147 14.58 -7.18 0.11
CA HIS A 147 15.09 -7.92 1.27
C HIS A 147 14.03 -8.93 1.72
N SER A 148 14.09 -10.16 1.19
CA SER A 148 13.08 -11.20 1.44
C SER A 148 12.85 -11.52 2.93
N GLU A 149 13.89 -11.34 3.75
CA GLU A 149 13.89 -11.47 5.19
C GLU A 149 12.95 -10.44 5.87
N LYS A 150 12.76 -9.27 5.27
CA LYS A 150 11.86 -8.21 5.78
C LYS A 150 10.40 -8.60 5.71
N PHE A 151 10.00 -9.50 4.81
CA PHE A 151 8.66 -10.09 4.87
C PHE A 151 8.45 -10.87 6.17
N GLY A 152 9.50 -11.53 6.68
CA GLY A 152 9.48 -12.34 7.90
C GLY A 152 9.53 -11.51 9.19
N GLU A 153 10.22 -10.38 9.16
CA GLU A 153 10.28 -9.40 10.26
C GLU A 153 8.94 -8.66 10.38
N GLY A 154 8.40 -8.23 9.24
CA GLY A 154 7.20 -7.40 9.19
C GLY A 154 7.56 -5.92 9.02
N PRO A 155 6.59 -5.09 8.62
CA PRO A 155 6.81 -3.67 8.36
C PRO A 155 6.98 -2.86 9.65
N GLU A 156 7.83 -1.85 9.59
CA GLU A 156 8.13 -0.96 10.72
C GLU A 156 7.08 0.15 10.87
N ILE A 157 6.31 0.45 9.82
CA ILE A 157 5.20 1.40 9.86
C ILE A 157 4.06 0.87 10.75
N GLU A 158 3.70 1.67 11.76
CA GLU A 158 2.53 1.45 12.61
C GLU A 158 1.22 1.64 11.82
N PRO A 159 0.13 0.94 12.17
CA PRO A 159 -1.13 1.01 11.44
C PRO A 159 -1.67 2.43 11.21
N ASP A 160 -1.57 3.31 12.22
CA ASP A 160 -2.04 4.69 12.13
C ASP A 160 -1.24 5.50 11.10
N ASP A 161 0.05 5.22 10.96
CA ASP A 161 0.89 5.86 9.94
C ASP A 161 0.55 5.34 8.54
N ALA A 162 0.25 4.04 8.39
CA ALA A 162 -0.22 3.49 7.12
C ALA A 162 -1.56 4.11 6.69
N VAL A 163 -2.47 4.39 7.63
CA VAL A 163 -3.74 5.08 7.33
C VAL A 163 -3.49 6.51 6.83
N LYS A 164 -2.58 7.25 7.46
CA LYS A 164 -2.21 8.61 7.00
C LYS A 164 -1.60 8.60 5.60
N ILE A 165 -0.71 7.63 5.33
CA ILE A 165 -0.10 7.47 4.00
C ILE A 165 -1.15 7.12 2.96
N LEU A 166 -2.13 6.27 3.28
CA LEU A 166 -3.25 5.99 2.40
C LEU A 166 -4.08 7.25 2.13
N GLU A 167 -4.34 8.07 3.15
CA GLU A 167 -5.07 9.32 3.00
C GLU A 167 -4.37 10.27 2.01
N ASP A 168 -3.05 10.44 2.16
CA ASP A 168 -2.24 11.24 1.25
C ASP A 168 -2.18 10.65 -0.15
N LEU A 169 -2.23 9.32 -0.29
CA LEU A 169 -2.35 8.65 -1.58
C LEU A 169 -3.68 8.97 -2.23
N ILE A 170 -4.81 8.90 -1.51
CA ILE A 170 -6.13 9.24 -2.08
C ILE A 170 -6.16 10.70 -2.53
N LYS A 171 -5.60 11.63 -1.73
CA LYS A 171 -5.44 13.03 -2.12
C LYS A 171 -4.57 13.18 -3.36
N THR A 172 -3.50 12.40 -3.47
CA THR A 172 -2.61 12.35 -4.65
C THR A 172 -3.34 11.89 -5.89
N VAL A 173 -4.04 10.75 -5.83
CA VAL A 173 -4.84 10.21 -6.93
C VAL A 173 -5.86 11.25 -7.39
N LYS A 174 -6.61 11.84 -6.45
CA LYS A 174 -7.60 12.90 -6.75
C LYS A 174 -6.96 14.10 -7.44
N TRP A 175 -5.80 14.54 -6.96
CA TRP A 175 -5.09 15.68 -7.54
C TRP A 175 -4.62 15.36 -8.96
N VAL A 176 -3.98 14.20 -9.16
CA VAL A 176 -3.47 13.76 -10.46
C VAL A 176 -4.59 13.58 -11.49
N LEU A 177 -5.77 13.10 -11.09
CA LEU A 177 -6.93 12.97 -12.00
C LEU A 177 -7.48 14.33 -12.43
N LYS A 178 -7.39 15.36 -11.58
CA LYS A 178 -7.88 16.71 -11.87
C LYS A 178 -6.93 17.54 -12.72
N HIS A 179 -5.64 17.21 -12.73
CA HIS A 179 -4.61 17.99 -13.42
C HIS A 179 -4.10 17.23 -14.63
N LYS A 180 -4.10 17.89 -15.80
CA LYS A 180 -3.54 17.31 -17.02
C LYS A 180 -2.05 16.99 -16.82
N ARG A 181 -1.57 16.00 -17.58
CA ARG A 181 -0.15 15.67 -17.70
C ARG A 181 0.64 16.95 -18.05
N ALA A 182 1.76 17.20 -17.36
CA ALA A 182 2.68 18.30 -17.72
C ALA A 182 3.57 17.87 -18.87
#